data_AF-A0A8C8RWB0-F1
#
_entry.id   AF-A0A8C8RWB0-F1
#
_cell.length_a   1.000
_cell.length_b   1.000
_cell.length_c   1.000
_cell.angle_alpha   90.00
_cell.angle_beta   90.00
_cell.angle_gamma   90.00
#
_symmetry.space_group_name_H-M   'P 1'
#
loop_
_entity.id
_entity.type
_entity.pdbx_description
1 polymer ?
#
loop_
_entity_poly.entity_id
_entity_poly.type
_entity_poly.pdbx_seq_one_letter_code
_entity_poly.pdbx_strand_id
1 'polypeptide(L)'
;MANEARPVPCDIGDRFEYGGLGYEVQVEYIKAYVCKPSSSTEKAVIVIQDIFGWQLPNTRYIVDMLAANGYVAICPDFFVGQKPWEPSDDWSTFNDWLKTRDTNKVDREADVVLKYLKEQCSAKKIGVIGFCWGGSAVHHLMLKNPELKAGVAIYGKFKIHANLSRLAYVSAACSSNLYCI
;
A
#
# COMPACT_ATOMS: atom_id res chain seq x y z
N MET A 1 20.62 -24.76 -20.23
CA MET A 1 19.76 -25.03 -19.06
C MET A 1 19.08 -23.72 -18.69
N ALA A 2 17.93 -23.45 -19.30
CA ALA A 2 17.17 -22.22 -19.13
C ALA A 2 15.72 -22.63 -18.82
N ASN A 3 15.46 -23.04 -17.58
CA ASN A 3 14.08 -23.35 -17.15
C ASN A 3 13.87 -23.28 -15.63
N GLU A 4 14.51 -22.33 -14.96
CA GLU A 4 14.04 -21.93 -13.63
C GLU A 4 13.47 -20.53 -13.78
N ALA A 5 12.15 -20.45 -13.91
CA ALA A 5 11.44 -19.20 -13.72
C ALA A 5 11.69 -18.77 -12.28
N ARG A 6 12.76 -17.99 -12.04
CA ARG A 6 12.95 -17.31 -10.77
C ARG A 6 11.76 -16.36 -10.61
N PRO A 7 10.85 -16.58 -9.66
CA PRO A 7 9.82 -15.60 -9.37
C PRO A 7 10.52 -14.28 -9.04
N VAL A 8 9.94 -13.18 -9.51
CA VAL A 8 10.49 -11.83 -9.31
C VAL A 8 10.82 -11.67 -7.83
N PRO A 9 12.06 -11.29 -7.47
CA PRO A 9 12.53 -11.47 -6.12
C PRO A 9 11.93 -10.40 -5.20
N CYS A 10 10.74 -10.68 -4.66
CA CYS A 10 10.19 -9.91 -3.55
C CYS A 10 10.99 -10.21 -2.26
N ASP A 11 11.81 -11.25 -2.26
CA ASP A 11 12.71 -11.71 -1.21
C ASP A 11 14.10 -11.04 -1.24
N ILE A 12 14.43 -10.28 -2.30
CA ILE A 12 15.65 -9.46 -2.32
C ILE A 12 15.36 -8.13 -1.62
N GLY A 13 15.66 -8.07 -0.32
CA GLY A 13 15.59 -6.86 0.48
C GLY A 13 15.78 -7.14 1.98
N ASP A 14 16.36 -6.18 2.69
CA ASP A 14 16.56 -6.29 4.14
C ASP A 14 15.33 -5.80 4.90
N ARG A 15 14.90 -6.59 5.89
CA ARG A 15 13.96 -6.13 6.91
C ARG A 15 14.74 -5.30 7.93
N PHE A 16 14.38 -4.03 8.07
CA PHE A 16 15.02 -3.16 9.07
C PHE A 16 14.39 -3.40 10.45
N GLU A 17 15.22 -3.38 11.49
CA GLU A 17 14.72 -3.29 12.86
C GLU A 17 14.30 -1.84 13.13
N TYR A 18 12.99 -1.62 13.31
CA TYR A 18 12.44 -0.28 13.53
C TYR A 18 11.27 -0.34 14.53
N GLY A 19 11.35 0.48 15.58
CA GLY A 19 10.41 0.44 16.71
C GLY A 19 9.07 1.15 16.50
N GLY A 20 8.92 1.91 15.42
CA GLY A 20 7.72 2.72 15.16
C GLY A 20 7.58 3.94 16.08
N LEU A 21 7.02 5.03 15.56
CA LEU A 21 6.65 6.25 16.32
C LEU A 21 5.13 6.46 16.42
N GLY A 22 4.37 5.81 15.54
CA GLY A 22 2.92 5.77 15.54
C GLY A 22 2.36 4.70 16.49
N TYR A 23 1.08 4.41 16.33
CA TYR A 23 0.34 3.48 17.18
C TYR A 23 -0.70 2.71 16.37
N GLU A 24 -1.05 1.51 16.84
CA GLU A 24 -2.09 0.70 16.22
C GLU A 24 -3.48 1.16 16.67
N VAL A 25 -4.43 1.13 15.73
CA VAL A 25 -5.83 1.49 15.95
C VAL A 25 -6.74 0.45 15.31
N GLN A 26 -7.94 0.31 15.86
CA GLN A 26 -9.04 -0.40 15.22
C GLN A 26 -9.88 0.61 14.42
N VAL A 27 -10.04 0.36 13.13
CA VAL A 27 -10.78 1.19 12.18
C VAL A 27 -11.94 0.34 11.66
N GLU A 28 -13.10 0.47 12.31
CA GLU A 28 -14.23 -0.47 12.17
C GLU A 28 -13.78 -1.94 12.29
N TYR A 29 -13.73 -2.68 11.18
CA TYR A 29 -13.35 -4.10 11.16
C TYR A 29 -11.88 -4.35 10.75
N ILE A 30 -11.13 -3.31 10.38
CA ILE A 30 -9.71 -3.43 10.00
C ILE A 30 -8.79 -2.88 11.09
N LYS A 31 -7.61 -3.48 11.24
CA LYS A 31 -6.53 -2.90 12.04
C LYS A 31 -5.73 -1.93 11.17
N ALA A 32 -5.11 -0.93 11.79
CA ALA A 32 -4.21 -0.03 11.09
C ALA A 32 -3.13 0.51 12.00
N TYR A 33 -1.99 0.87 11.43
CA TYR A 33 -0.95 1.64 12.10
C TYR A 33 -1.07 3.11 11.68
N VAL A 34 -1.17 4.03 12.63
CA VAL A 34 -1.36 5.46 12.38
C VAL A 34 -0.24 6.26 13.01
N CYS A 35 0.28 7.24 12.27
CA CYS A 35 1.19 8.24 12.79
C CYS A 35 0.67 9.64 12.46
N LYS A 36 0.71 10.54 13.44
CA LYS A 36 0.23 11.92 13.31
C LYS A 36 1.42 12.88 13.38
N PRO A 37 1.43 13.95 12.57
CA PRO A 37 2.46 14.98 12.65
C PRO A 37 2.34 15.77 13.95
N SER A 38 3.42 16.43 14.36
CA SER A 38 3.42 17.29 15.55
C SER A 38 2.51 18.52 15.41
N SER A 39 2.28 18.97 14.18
CA SER A 39 1.44 20.14 13.86
C SER A 39 0.11 19.71 13.26
N SER A 40 -0.96 20.47 13.51
CA SER A 40 -2.27 20.22 12.90
C SER A 40 -2.19 20.27 11.37
N THR A 41 -2.87 19.35 10.69
CA THR A 41 -2.90 19.25 9.24
C THR A 41 -4.25 18.70 8.77
N GLU A 42 -4.66 19.09 7.57
CA GLU A 42 -5.84 18.54 6.90
C GLU A 42 -5.44 17.58 5.76
N LYS A 43 -4.15 17.21 5.69
CA LYS A 43 -3.60 16.33 4.67
C LYS A 43 -3.32 14.95 5.26
N ALA A 44 -3.78 13.91 4.59
CA ALA A 44 -3.52 12.54 4.98
C ALA A 44 -2.99 11.69 3.82
N VAL A 45 -2.23 10.64 4.15
CA VAL A 45 -1.71 9.66 3.20
C VAL A 45 -2.02 8.25 3.70
N ILE A 46 -2.69 7.46 2.85
CA ILE A 46 -2.89 6.03 3.05
C ILE A 46 -1.68 5.29 2.47
N VAL A 47 -1.02 4.46 3.27
CA VAL A 47 0.13 3.63 2.88
C VAL A 47 -0.33 2.18 2.75
N ILE A 48 -0.36 1.65 1.54
CA ILE A 48 -0.79 0.28 1.26
C ILE A 48 0.42 -0.65 1.29
N GLN A 49 0.30 -1.70 2.12
CA GLN A 49 1.32 -2.72 2.35
C GLN A 49 1.73 -3.50 1.09
N ASP A 50 2.91 -4.13 1.19
CA ASP A 50 3.36 -5.21 0.33
C ASP A 50 2.69 -6.56 0.72
N ILE A 51 2.99 -7.64 0.01
CA ILE A 51 2.53 -9.01 0.30
C ILE A 51 2.94 -9.49 1.70
N PHE A 52 3.97 -8.88 2.30
CA PHE A 52 4.49 -9.17 3.63
C PHE A 52 3.67 -8.56 4.78
N GLY A 53 2.62 -7.79 4.47
CA GLY A 53 1.67 -7.30 5.47
C GLY A 53 1.97 -5.90 6.04
N TRP A 54 0.96 -5.29 6.65
CA TRP A 54 1.03 -3.95 7.26
C TRP A 54 1.92 -3.88 8.51
N GLN A 55 2.25 -5.03 9.09
CA GLN A 55 3.15 -5.11 10.24
C GLN A 55 4.64 -5.08 9.84
N LEU A 56 4.95 -5.07 8.54
CA LEU A 56 6.31 -4.95 8.06
C LEU A 56 6.94 -3.63 8.56
N PRO A 57 8.07 -3.68 9.30
CA PRO A 57 8.69 -2.47 9.86
C PRO A 57 9.04 -1.43 8.80
N ASN A 58 9.49 -1.86 7.62
CA ASN A 58 9.84 -0.99 6.50
C ASN A 58 8.62 -0.14 6.07
N THR A 59 7.43 -0.73 6.02
CA THR A 59 6.19 0.00 5.67
C THR A 59 5.82 1.00 6.77
N ARG A 60 5.96 0.62 8.05
CA ARG A 60 5.70 1.51 9.19
C ARG A 60 6.68 2.68 9.26
N TYR A 61 7.94 2.45 8.89
CA TYR A 61 8.92 3.52 8.75
C TYR A 61 8.49 4.58 7.72
N ILE A 62 7.89 4.18 6.60
CA ILE A 62 7.34 5.12 5.61
C ILE A 62 6.16 5.91 6.19
N VAL A 63 5.28 5.27 6.97
CA VAL A 63 4.19 5.96 7.68
C VAL A 63 4.74 7.04 8.59
N ASP A 64 5.75 6.70 9.40
CA ASP A 64 6.34 7.62 10.37
C ASP A 64 7.11 8.76 9.68
N MET A 65 7.80 8.47 8.57
CA MET A 65 8.47 9.48 7.75
C MET A 65 7.46 10.47 7.14
N LEU A 66 6.32 10.00 6.63
CA LEU A 66 5.27 10.88 6.11
C LEU A 66 4.69 11.77 7.22
N ALA A 67 4.51 11.24 8.42
CA ALA A 67 4.09 12.00 9.58
C ALA A 67 5.12 13.07 10.00
N ALA A 68 6.41 12.73 10.02
CA ALA A 68 7.47 13.70 10.26
C ALA A 68 7.47 14.85 9.22
N ASN A 69 6.92 14.62 8.03
CA ASN A 69 6.80 15.60 6.95
C ASN A 69 5.42 16.31 6.91
N GLY A 70 4.61 16.22 7.96
CA GLY A 70 3.40 17.05 8.12
C GLY A 70 2.10 16.45 7.57
N TYR A 71 2.04 15.14 7.38
CA TYR A 71 0.84 14.41 6.93
C TYR A 71 0.33 13.48 8.03
N VAL A 72 -0.99 13.36 8.21
CA VAL A 72 -1.50 12.17 8.92
C VAL A 72 -1.27 10.95 8.04
N ALA A 73 -0.52 9.96 8.51
CA ALA A 73 -0.22 8.77 7.74
C ALA A 73 -0.86 7.54 8.39
N ILE A 74 -1.44 6.67 7.57
CA ILE A 74 -2.09 5.43 8.03
C ILE A 74 -1.71 4.26 7.13
N CYS A 75 -1.29 3.14 7.72
CA CYS A 75 -1.11 1.86 7.03
C CYS A 75 -2.17 0.86 7.53
N PRO A 76 -3.27 0.65 6.77
CA PRO A 76 -4.32 -0.29 7.14
C PRO A 76 -3.98 -1.72 6.72
N ASP A 77 -4.50 -2.68 7.48
CA ASP A 77 -4.48 -4.10 7.15
C ASP A 77 -5.51 -4.41 6.05
N PHE A 78 -5.10 -4.24 4.80
CA PHE A 78 -5.93 -4.60 3.65
C PHE A 78 -6.17 -6.10 3.49
N PHE A 79 -5.46 -6.96 4.25
CA PHE A 79 -5.72 -8.41 4.26
C PHE A 79 -6.77 -8.80 5.30
N VAL A 80 -7.25 -7.86 6.11
CA VAL A 80 -8.35 -8.06 7.08
C VAL A 80 -8.03 -9.26 7.99
N GLY A 81 -6.81 -9.29 8.53
CA GLY A 81 -6.33 -10.34 9.42
C GLY A 81 -5.89 -11.65 8.74
N GLN A 82 -6.02 -11.79 7.42
CA GLN A 82 -5.51 -12.98 6.73
C GLN A 82 -3.97 -13.00 6.72
N LYS A 83 -3.37 -14.19 6.83
CA LYS A 83 -1.90 -14.38 6.91
C LYS A 83 -1.20 -13.69 5.72
N PRO A 84 -0.27 -12.75 5.94
CA PRO A 84 0.61 -12.25 4.89
C PRO A 84 1.50 -13.35 4.29
N TRP A 85 2.10 -13.07 3.15
CA TRP A 85 3.12 -13.95 2.59
C TRP A 85 4.40 -13.87 3.41
N GLU A 86 5.04 -15.01 3.66
CA GLU A 86 6.36 -15.09 4.28
C GLU A 86 7.39 -15.58 3.24
N PRO A 87 8.65 -15.10 3.26
CA PRO A 87 9.68 -15.59 2.34
C PRO A 87 9.91 -17.11 2.41
N SER A 88 9.60 -17.73 3.55
CA SER A 88 9.66 -19.17 3.78
C SER A 88 8.44 -19.95 3.25
N ASP A 89 7.39 -19.29 2.79
CA ASP A 89 6.22 -19.96 2.19
C ASP A 89 6.59 -20.58 0.83
N ASP A 90 5.86 -21.63 0.43
CA ASP A 90 6.09 -22.30 -0.85
C ASP A 90 5.60 -21.43 -2.04
N TRP A 91 6.54 -20.82 -2.75
CA TRP A 91 6.28 -20.00 -3.95
C TRP A 91 5.45 -20.67 -5.04
N SER A 92 5.37 -22.01 -5.09
CA SER A 92 4.48 -22.71 -6.01
C SER A 92 3.00 -22.39 -5.76
N THR A 93 2.65 -22.06 -4.50
CA THR A 93 1.27 -21.74 -4.05
C THR A 93 0.94 -20.24 -4.14
N PHE A 94 1.91 -19.39 -4.49
CA PHE A 94 1.78 -17.93 -4.44
C PHE A 94 0.61 -17.39 -5.28
N ASN A 95 0.36 -17.98 -6.44
CA ASN A 95 -0.75 -17.57 -7.30
C ASN A 95 -2.12 -17.82 -6.66
N ASP A 96 -2.28 -18.92 -5.92
CA ASP A 96 -3.53 -19.24 -5.23
C ASP A 96 -3.72 -18.34 -4.00
N TRP A 97 -2.63 -18.04 -3.28
CA TRP A 97 -2.63 -17.03 -2.23
C TRP A 97 -3.05 -15.65 -2.77
N LEU A 98 -2.52 -15.24 -3.92
CA LEU A 98 -2.87 -13.95 -4.56
C LEU A 98 -4.35 -13.86 -4.98
N LYS A 99 -4.97 -14.95 -5.44
CA LYS A 99 -6.40 -14.95 -5.85
C LYS A 99 -7.34 -14.53 -4.72
N THR A 100 -6.96 -14.79 -3.47
CA THR A 100 -7.75 -14.42 -2.28
C THR A 100 -7.53 -12.97 -1.85
N ARG A 101 -6.54 -12.28 -2.44
CA ARG A 101 -6.15 -10.89 -2.15
C ARG A 101 -6.16 -10.06 -3.43
N ASP A 102 -7.29 -10.06 -4.12
CA ASP A 102 -7.46 -9.31 -5.37
C ASP A 102 -7.41 -7.80 -5.10
N THR A 103 -6.42 -7.11 -5.68
CA THR A 103 -6.21 -5.67 -5.52
C THR A 103 -7.35 -4.83 -6.10
N ASN A 104 -8.25 -5.42 -6.89
CA ASN A 104 -9.44 -4.76 -7.42
C ASN A 104 -10.67 -4.88 -6.50
N LYS A 105 -10.50 -5.48 -5.30
CA LYS A 105 -11.58 -5.70 -4.32
C LYS A 105 -11.26 -5.10 -2.96
N VAL A 106 -10.57 -3.96 -2.96
CA VAL A 106 -10.11 -3.25 -1.76
C VAL A 106 -10.94 -1.98 -1.46
N ASP A 107 -12.02 -1.76 -2.22
CA ASP A 107 -12.83 -0.53 -2.12
C ASP A 107 -13.45 -0.36 -0.73
N ARG A 108 -13.96 -1.45 -0.13
CA ARG A 108 -14.60 -1.40 1.19
C ARG A 108 -13.62 -1.00 2.27
N GLU A 109 -12.44 -1.62 2.27
CA GLU A 109 -11.37 -1.30 3.22
C GLU A 109 -10.91 0.14 3.04
N ALA A 110 -10.76 0.60 1.79
CA ALA A 110 -10.40 1.98 1.50
C ALA A 110 -11.47 2.99 1.97
N ASP A 111 -12.75 2.70 1.78
CA ASP A 111 -13.86 3.57 2.19
C ASP A 111 -13.91 3.75 3.71
N VAL A 112 -13.71 2.66 4.47
CA VAL A 112 -13.65 2.72 5.93
C VAL A 112 -12.45 3.58 6.39
N VAL A 113 -11.29 3.42 5.74
CA VAL A 113 -10.10 4.25 6.04
C VAL A 113 -10.33 5.72 5.71
N LEU A 114 -10.94 6.02 4.56
CA LEU A 114 -11.27 7.38 4.14
C LEU A 114 -12.20 8.05 5.15
N LYS A 115 -13.24 7.34 5.60
CA LYS A 115 -14.14 7.81 6.64
C LYS A 115 -13.41 8.09 7.95
N TYR A 116 -12.58 7.15 8.41
CA TYR A 116 -11.76 7.34 9.61
C TYR A 116 -10.87 8.59 9.52
N LEU A 117 -10.17 8.79 8.39
CA LEU A 117 -9.30 9.95 8.19
C LEU A 117 -10.08 11.27 8.22
N LYS A 118 -11.28 11.32 7.63
CA LYS A 118 -12.12 12.52 7.65
C LYS A 118 -12.66 12.82 9.05
N GLU A 119 -13.23 11.82 9.71
CA GLU A 119 -13.96 12.01 10.97
C GLU A 119 -13.02 12.15 12.16
N GLN A 120 -11.98 11.30 12.23
CA GLN A 120 -11.10 11.20 13.40
C GLN A 120 -9.80 12.00 13.24
N CYS A 121 -9.46 12.38 12.02
CA CYS A 121 -8.23 13.13 11.72
C CYS A 121 -8.48 14.45 10.98
N SER A 122 -9.74 14.83 10.72
CA SER A 122 -10.12 16.06 10.01
C SER A 122 -9.46 16.22 8.63
N ALA A 123 -9.11 15.11 7.98
CA ALA A 123 -8.43 15.12 6.70
C ALA A 123 -9.40 15.59 5.59
N LYS A 124 -8.97 16.57 4.79
CA LYS A 124 -9.68 17.09 3.62
C LYS A 124 -9.01 16.74 2.30
N LYS A 125 -7.69 16.49 2.32
CA LYS A 125 -6.91 16.10 1.14
C LYS A 125 -6.22 14.78 1.44
N ILE A 126 -6.68 13.72 0.78
CA ILE A 126 -6.18 12.37 1.04
C ILE A 126 -5.46 11.87 -0.21
N GLY A 127 -4.20 11.46 -0.04
CA GLY A 127 -3.44 10.74 -1.05
C GLY A 127 -3.26 9.28 -0.68
N VAL A 128 -2.76 8.49 -1.62
CA VAL A 128 -2.43 7.08 -1.40
C VAL A 128 -1.08 6.75 -2.00
N ILE A 129 -0.31 5.92 -1.29
CA ILE A 129 0.96 5.34 -1.75
C ILE A 129 0.91 3.83 -1.52
N GLY A 130 1.53 3.05 -2.39
CA GLY A 130 1.54 1.60 -2.25
C GLY A 130 2.73 0.94 -2.92
N PHE A 131 3.13 -0.20 -2.37
CA PHE A 131 4.32 -0.96 -2.75
C PHE A 131 3.92 -2.35 -3.25
N CYS A 132 4.45 -2.78 -4.40
CA CYS A 132 4.15 -4.09 -5.03
C CYS A 132 2.63 -4.32 -5.14
N TRP A 133 2.08 -5.25 -4.34
CA TRP A 133 0.65 -5.51 -4.22
C TRP A 133 -0.14 -4.23 -3.91
N GLY A 134 0.36 -3.40 -2.99
CA GLY A 134 -0.23 -2.11 -2.68
C GLY A 134 -0.11 -1.11 -3.82
N GLY A 135 0.93 -1.18 -4.65
CA GLY A 135 1.06 -0.36 -5.85
C GLY A 135 -0.04 -0.68 -6.87
N SER A 136 -0.34 -1.96 -7.06
CA SER A 136 -1.47 -2.42 -7.87
C SER A 136 -2.82 -1.94 -7.31
N ALA A 137 -3.00 -1.97 -5.98
CA ALA A 137 -4.19 -1.45 -5.32
C ALA A 137 -4.35 0.08 -5.49
N VAL A 138 -3.25 0.85 -5.47
CA VAL A 138 -3.26 2.29 -5.76
C VAL A 138 -3.87 2.57 -7.14
N HIS A 139 -3.51 1.80 -8.17
CA HIS A 139 -4.10 1.99 -9.50
C HIS A 139 -5.62 1.83 -9.50
N HIS A 140 -6.11 0.76 -8.89
CA HIS A 140 -7.55 0.48 -8.78
C HIS A 140 -8.27 1.63 -8.06
N LEU A 141 -7.77 2.00 -6.88
CA LEU A 141 -8.39 3.04 -6.05
C LEU A 141 -8.37 4.41 -6.72
N MET A 142 -7.28 4.80 -7.38
CA MET A 142 -7.23 6.09 -8.08
C MET A 142 -8.21 6.17 -9.26
N LEU A 143 -8.56 5.05 -9.88
CA LEU A 143 -9.56 5.00 -10.96
C LEU A 143 -11.00 5.04 -10.44
N LYS A 144 -11.23 4.57 -9.21
CA LYS A 144 -12.59 4.36 -8.67
C LYS A 144 -13.01 5.40 -7.63
N ASN A 145 -12.07 5.94 -6.85
CA ASN A 145 -12.37 6.77 -5.69
C ASN A 145 -12.02 8.24 -5.97
N PRO A 146 -12.98 9.10 -6.36
CA PRO A 146 -12.74 10.53 -6.68
C PRO A 146 -12.31 11.37 -5.45
N GLU A 147 -12.40 10.78 -4.25
CA GLU A 147 -11.95 11.39 -3.02
C GLU A 147 -10.42 11.47 -2.92
N LEU A 148 -9.72 10.50 -3.51
CA LEU A 148 -8.26 10.46 -3.53
C LEU A 148 -7.73 11.51 -4.49
N LYS A 149 -6.77 12.33 -4.01
CA LYS A 149 -6.26 13.50 -4.75
C LYS A 149 -4.94 13.23 -5.46
N ALA A 150 -4.19 12.23 -5.01
CA ALA A 150 -2.93 11.82 -5.61
C ALA A 150 -2.67 10.34 -5.28
N GLY A 151 -2.04 9.64 -6.21
CA GLY A 151 -1.64 8.24 -6.05
C GLY A 151 -0.20 8.03 -6.48
N VAL A 152 0.56 7.30 -5.67
CA VAL A 152 1.94 6.88 -5.97
C VAL A 152 2.00 5.36 -5.92
N ALA A 153 2.16 4.71 -7.08
CA ALA A 153 2.36 3.27 -7.14
C ALA A 153 3.84 2.96 -7.37
N ILE A 154 4.41 2.19 -6.47
CA ILE A 154 5.83 1.82 -6.50
C ILE A 154 5.93 0.35 -6.85
N TYR A 155 6.53 0.04 -8.01
CA TYR A 155 6.74 -1.30 -8.57
C TYR A 155 5.49 -2.22 -8.56
N GLY A 156 4.29 -1.63 -8.58
CA GLY A 156 3.03 -2.36 -8.71
C GLY A 156 2.78 -2.85 -10.13
N LYS A 157 2.27 -4.07 -10.27
CA LYS A 157 1.88 -4.63 -11.57
C LYS A 157 0.45 -4.25 -11.89
N PHE A 158 0.22 -3.62 -13.03
CA PHE A 158 -1.12 -3.24 -13.47
C PHE A 158 -1.25 -3.43 -14.98
N LYS A 159 -2.49 -3.60 -15.44
CA LYS A 159 -2.81 -3.59 -16.87
C LYS A 159 -3.27 -2.20 -17.25
N ILE A 160 -2.54 -1.54 -18.16
CA ILE A 160 -2.94 -0.24 -18.71
C ILE A 160 -4.27 -0.42 -19.46
N HIS A 161 -5.29 0.34 -19.06
CA HIS A 161 -6.52 0.51 -19.84
C HIS A 161 -6.57 1.96 -20.35
N ALA A 162 -7.07 2.16 -21.57
CA ALA A 162 -6.88 3.35 -22.40
C ALA A 162 -7.44 4.71 -21.89
N ASN A 163 -7.86 4.83 -20.63
CA ASN A 163 -8.43 6.07 -20.07
C ASN A 163 -7.61 6.61 -18.88
N LEU A 164 -6.43 7.16 -19.16
CA LEU A 164 -5.53 7.79 -18.17
C LEU A 164 -5.69 9.32 -18.06
N SER A 165 -6.72 9.91 -18.67
CA SER A 165 -6.84 11.36 -18.85
C SER A 165 -7.21 12.18 -17.60
N ARG A 166 -7.33 11.57 -16.41
CA ARG A 166 -7.92 12.24 -15.24
C ARG A 166 -7.03 12.40 -14.00
N LEU A 167 -5.78 11.93 -13.99
CA LEU A 167 -5.04 11.79 -12.74
C LEU A 167 -3.62 12.38 -12.82
N ALA A 168 -3.26 13.21 -11.84
CA ALA A 168 -1.86 13.47 -11.48
C ALA A 168 -1.31 12.19 -10.82
N TYR A 169 -0.89 11.27 -11.68
CA TYR A 169 -0.57 9.89 -11.35
C TYR A 169 0.91 9.65 -11.64
N VAL A 170 1.70 9.40 -10.60
CA VAL A 170 3.11 9.03 -10.75
C VAL A 170 3.21 7.53 -10.54
N SER A 171 3.33 6.81 -11.66
CA SER A 171 3.73 5.40 -11.63
C SER A 171 5.23 5.33 -11.88
N ALA A 172 5.98 4.81 -10.91
CA ALA A 172 7.28 4.26 -11.17
C ALA A 172 7.09 2.79 -11.55
N ALA A 173 6.59 2.56 -12.78
CA ALA A 173 6.60 1.24 -13.38
C ALA A 173 8.00 0.99 -13.93
N CYS A 174 8.60 -0.14 -13.57
CA CYS A 174 9.66 -0.71 -14.40
C CYS A 174 8.97 -1.11 -15.72
N SER A 175 9.08 -0.24 -16.73
CA SER A 175 8.58 -0.55 -18.06
C SER A 175 9.29 -1.81 -18.54
N SER A 176 8.49 -2.76 -19.01
CA SER A 176 8.94 -4.00 -19.64
C SER A 176 9.89 -3.67 -20.79
N ASN A 177 11.19 -3.60 -20.46
CA ASN A 177 12.39 -3.74 -21.29
C ASN A 177 13.68 -3.42 -20.53
N LEU A 178 13.63 -3.05 -19.24
CA LEU A 178 14.82 -3.06 -18.39
C LEU A 178 14.79 -4.23 -17.41
N TYR A 179 15.72 -5.15 -17.63
CA TYR A 179 16.24 -6.05 -16.61
C TYR A 179 16.69 -5.19 -15.41
N CYS A 180 16.01 -5.29 -14.28
CA CYS A 180 16.57 -4.88 -13.00
C CYS A 180 17.29 -6.09 -12.40
N ILE A 181 18.54 -5.82 -12.04
CA ILE A 181 19.63 -6.72 -11.63
C ILE A 181 19.30 -7.39 -10.30
#